data_AF-A0A9P8VVX6-F1
#
_entry.id   AF-A0A9P8VVX6-F1
#
_cell.length_a   1.000
_cell.length_b   1.000
_cell.length_c   1.000
_cell.angle_alpha   90.00
_cell.angle_beta   90.00
_cell.angle_gamma   90.00
#
_symmetry.space_group_name_H-M   'P 1'
#
loop_
_entity.id
_entity.type
_entity.pdbx_description
1 polymer ?
#
loop_
_entity_poly.entity_id
_entity_poly.type
_entity_poly.pdbx_seq_one_letter_code
_entity_poly.pdbx_strand_id
1 'polypeptide(L)'
;MSNESAPKYYVDEDGERVEIPEPDPGAQKRGLHGALVNPNNSEDAKQHAREVLKEKFDEDYKPPTQKERLEAERSKDPNNINRGLLAALHNDRVHTDTKVEISERLIKSGAVDMEEHEEKGIVL
;
A
#
# COMPACT_ATOMS: atom_id res chain seq x y z
N MET A 1 -34.28 -3.13 -4.34
CA MET A 1 -34.32 -3.73 -2.99
C MET A 1 -33.07 -3.28 -2.28
N SER A 2 -33.17 -2.32 -1.38
CA SER A 2 -32.04 -1.81 -0.59
C SER A 2 -31.63 -2.91 0.38
N ASN A 3 -30.45 -3.48 0.18
CA ASN A 3 -29.90 -4.46 1.12
C ASN A 3 -29.28 -3.67 2.27
N GLU A 4 -30.09 -3.22 3.22
CA GLU A 4 -29.59 -2.62 4.47
C GLU A 4 -28.90 -3.72 5.27
N SER A 5 -27.59 -3.86 5.07
CA SER A 5 -26.73 -4.72 5.87
C SER A 5 -26.76 -4.19 7.30
N ALA A 6 -27.22 -4.99 8.25
CA ALA A 6 -27.18 -4.62 9.66
C ALA A 6 -25.76 -4.16 10.06
N PRO A 7 -25.63 -3.08 10.86
CA PRO A 7 -24.33 -2.62 11.31
C PRO A 7 -23.57 -3.75 12.00
N LYS A 8 -22.29 -3.89 11.66
CA LYS A 8 -21.42 -4.88 12.31
C LYS A 8 -20.92 -4.28 13.62
N TYR A 9 -20.77 -5.12 14.63
CA TYR A 9 -20.28 -4.70 15.94
C TYR A 9 -19.17 -5.64 16.40
N TYR A 10 -18.26 -5.12 17.22
CA TYR A 10 -17.41 -5.95 18.07
C TYR A 10 -17.74 -5.66 19.53
N VAL A 11 -17.34 -6.58 20.41
CA VAL A 11 -17.40 -6.39 21.85
C VAL A 11 -15.99 -6.00 22.29
N ASP A 12 -15.85 -4.86 22.94
CA ASP A 12 -14.55 -4.43 23.47
C ASP A 12 -14.19 -5.15 24.79
N GLU A 13 -13.07 -4.76 25.40
CA GLU A 13 -12.56 -5.38 26.63
C GLU A 13 -13.49 -5.17 27.84
N ASP A 14 -14.31 -4.12 27.79
CA ASP A 14 -15.28 -3.77 28.84
C ASP A 14 -16.65 -4.43 28.61
N GLY A 15 -16.81 -5.18 27.51
CA GLY A 15 -18.06 -5.83 27.15
C GLY A 15 -19.05 -4.92 26.43
N GLU A 16 -18.64 -3.70 26.04
CA GLU A 16 -19.49 -2.78 25.30
C GLU A 16 -19.55 -3.13 23.81
N ARG A 17 -20.73 -2.95 23.23
CA ARG A 17 -20.99 -3.23 21.83
C ARG A 17 -20.62 -2.01 21.00
N VAL A 18 -19.44 -2.03 20.39
CA VAL A 18 -18.92 -0.94 19.55
C VAL A 18 -19.31 -1.14 18.09
N GLU A 19 -19.88 -0.11 17.48
CA GLU A 19 -20.21 -0.08 16.05
C GLU A 19 -18.95 -0.06 15.20
N ILE A 20 -18.83 -1.02 14.27
CA ILE A 20 -17.80 -1.00 13.26
C ILE A 20 -18.25 0.01 12.20
N PRO A 21 -17.54 1.15 12.04
CA PRO A 21 -17.89 2.11 11.02
C PRO A 21 -17.84 1.43 9.65
N GLU A 22 -18.79 1.78 8.78
CA GLU A 22 -18.71 1.31 7.41
C GLU A 22 -17.37 1.73 6.79
N PRO A 23 -16.77 0.89 5.93
CA PRO A 23 -15.54 1.25 5.25
C PRO A 23 -15.75 2.54 4.46
N ASP A 24 -14.81 3.48 4.60
CA ASP A 24 -14.75 4.66 3.75
C ASP A 24 -14.93 4.25 2.27
N PRO A 25 -15.85 4.87 1.51
CA PRO A 25 -16.07 4.53 0.11
C PRO A 25 -14.77 4.57 -0.72
N GLY A 26 -13.86 5.48 -0.40
CA GLY A 26 -12.52 5.55 -1.01
C GLY A 26 -11.67 4.33 -0.70
N ALA A 27 -11.67 3.84 0.54
CA ALA A 27 -10.97 2.61 0.94
C ALA A 27 -11.54 1.37 0.24
N GLN A 28 -12.87 1.25 0.15
CA GLN A 28 -13.51 0.15 -0.58
C GLN A 28 -13.10 0.15 -2.05
N LYS A 29 -13.15 1.32 -2.70
CA LYS A 29 -12.70 1.50 -4.08
C LYS A 29 -11.25 1.10 -4.27
N ARG A 30 -10.32 1.60 -3.44
CA ARG A 30 -8.89 1.22 -3.52
C ARG A 30 -8.68 -0.28 -3.38
N GLY A 31 -9.42 -0.95 -2.49
CA GLY A 31 -9.38 -2.40 -2.32
C GLY A 31 -9.80 -3.15 -3.59
N LEU A 32 -10.89 -2.72 -4.23
CA LEU A 32 -11.37 -3.31 -5.49
C LEU A 32 -10.35 -3.11 -6.62
N HIS A 33 -9.75 -1.93 -6.76
CA HIS A 33 -8.67 -1.70 -7.71
C HIS A 33 -7.46 -2.62 -7.42
N GLY A 34 -7.09 -2.80 -6.15
CA GLY A 34 -6.02 -3.72 -5.76
C GLY A 34 -6.31 -5.17 -6.16
N ALA A 35 -7.57 -5.60 -6.02
CA ALA A 35 -7.98 -6.95 -6.41
C ALA A 35 -7.82 -7.21 -7.91
N LEU A 36 -7.91 -6.18 -8.76
CA LEU A 36 -7.76 -6.28 -10.21
C LEU A 36 -6.31 -6.41 -10.67
N VAL A 37 -5.36 -5.90 -9.88
CA VAL A 37 -3.93 -5.92 -10.21
C VAL A 37 -3.23 -7.13 -9.61
N ASN A 38 -3.76 -7.71 -8.54
CA ASN A 38 -3.12 -8.85 -7.87
C ASN A 38 -3.07 -10.09 -8.77
N PRO A 39 -1.87 -10.59 -9.16
CA PRO A 39 -1.76 -11.77 -10.01
C PRO A 39 -2.24 -13.05 -9.32
N ASN A 40 -2.28 -13.07 -7.98
CA ASN A 40 -2.74 -14.22 -7.20
C ASN A 40 -4.27 -14.31 -7.08
N ASN A 41 -5.00 -13.30 -7.55
CA ASN A 41 -6.46 -13.35 -7.57
C ASN A 41 -6.97 -14.13 -8.79
N SER A 42 -8.03 -14.91 -8.59
CA SER A 42 -8.74 -15.59 -9.66
C SER A 42 -9.42 -14.60 -10.61
N GLU A 43 -9.67 -15.03 -11.84
CA GLU A 43 -10.38 -14.21 -12.82
C GLU A 43 -11.81 -13.89 -12.39
N ASP A 44 -12.49 -14.83 -11.71
CA ASP A 44 -13.82 -14.60 -11.14
C ASP A 44 -13.80 -13.50 -10.07
N ALA A 45 -12.80 -13.49 -9.19
CA ALA A 45 -12.65 -12.45 -8.17
C ALA A 45 -12.38 -11.08 -8.81
N LYS A 46 -11.58 -11.03 -9.88
CA LYS A 46 -11.35 -9.81 -10.65
C LYS A 46 -12.62 -9.36 -11.37
N GLN A 47 -13.39 -10.28 -11.92
CA GLN A 47 -14.64 -9.95 -12.60
C GLN A 47 -15.65 -9.33 -11.63
N HIS A 48 -15.82 -9.94 -10.46
CA HIS A 48 -16.65 -9.39 -9.40
C HIS A 48 -16.19 -7.98 -8.99
N ALA A 49 -14.87 -7.76 -8.83
CA ALA A 49 -14.36 -6.43 -8.51
C ALA A 49 -14.67 -5.38 -9.59
N ARG A 50 -14.65 -5.74 -10.89
CA ARG A 50 -15.08 -4.85 -11.98
C ARG A 50 -16.56 -4.51 -11.89
N GLU A 51 -17.40 -5.49 -11.61
CA GLU A 51 -18.85 -5.31 -11.49
C GLU A 51 -19.20 -4.37 -10.32
N VAL A 52 -18.58 -4.57 -9.16
CA VAL A 52 -18.80 -3.71 -7.99
C VAL A 52 -18.29 -2.29 -8.22
N LEU A 53 -17.16 -2.10 -8.92
CA LEU A 53 -16.68 -0.77 -9.29
C LEU A 53 -17.68 -0.04 -10.19
N LYS A 54 -18.25 -0.75 -11.15
CA LYS A 54 -19.25 -0.19 -12.05
C LYS A 54 -20.56 0.11 -11.33
N GLU A 55 -21.07 -0.81 -10.51
CA GLU A 55 -22.35 -0.65 -9.83
C GLU A 55 -22.32 0.42 -8.74
N LYS A 56 -21.27 0.42 -7.89
CA LYS A 56 -21.22 1.31 -6.72
C LYS A 56 -20.53 2.64 -6.96
N PHE A 57 -19.59 2.69 -7.91
CA PHE A 57 -18.75 3.87 -8.12
C PHE A 57 -18.88 4.45 -9.53
N ASP A 58 -19.75 3.87 -10.39
CA ASP A 58 -19.93 4.25 -11.79
C ASP A 58 -18.60 4.35 -12.56
N GLU A 59 -17.68 3.44 -12.24
CA GLU A 59 -16.33 3.44 -12.81
C GLU A 59 -16.03 2.15 -13.58
N ASP A 60 -15.73 2.30 -14.86
CA ASP A 60 -15.11 1.24 -15.66
C ASP A 60 -13.60 1.22 -15.39
N TYR A 61 -13.12 0.17 -14.70
CA TYR A 61 -11.70 0.01 -14.41
C TYR A 61 -10.85 -0.03 -15.68
N LYS A 62 -9.85 0.84 -15.74
CA LYS A 62 -8.80 0.83 -16.77
C LYS A 62 -7.45 0.65 -16.09
N PRO A 63 -6.64 -0.35 -16.48
CA PRO A 63 -5.30 -0.48 -15.93
C PRO A 63 -4.51 0.79 -16.28
N PRO A 64 -3.75 1.35 -15.34
CA PRO A 64 -3.00 2.57 -15.60
C PRO A 64 -1.98 2.32 -16.71
N THR A 65 -1.86 3.29 -17.60
CA THR A 65 -0.83 3.31 -18.64
C THR A 65 0.55 3.39 -18.00
N GLN A 66 1.60 3.09 -18.78
CA GLN A 66 2.97 3.23 -18.31
C GLN A 66 3.28 4.68 -17.88
N LYS A 67 2.74 5.66 -18.60
CA LYS A 67 2.89 7.08 -18.28
C LYS A 67 2.26 7.42 -16.93
N GLU A 68 1.02 7.00 -16.69
CA GLU A 68 0.31 7.24 -15.43
C GLU A 68 1.00 6.53 -14.26
N ARG A 69 1.52 5.32 -14.46
CA ARG A 69 2.33 4.64 -13.43
C ARG A 69 3.58 5.44 -13.07
N LEU A 70 4.29 5.97 -14.07
CA LEU A 70 5.50 6.77 -13.83
C LEU A 70 5.19 8.09 -13.14
N GLU A 71 4.07 8.73 -13.49
CA GLU A 71 3.60 9.97 -12.87
C GLU A 71 3.17 9.74 -11.41
N ALA A 72 2.45 8.64 -11.15
CA ALA A 72 2.10 8.22 -9.79
C ALA A 72 3.34 7.93 -8.95
N GLU A 73 4.36 7.29 -9.51
CA GLU A 73 5.65 7.05 -8.84
C GLU A 73 6.34 8.36 -8.45
N ARG A 74 6.31 9.37 -9.33
CA ARG A 74 6.87 10.71 -9.07
C ARG A 74 6.08 11.51 -8.04
N SER A 75 4.80 11.21 -7.88
CA SER A 75 3.89 11.92 -6.97
C SER A 75 3.89 11.35 -5.55
N LYS A 76 4.65 10.27 -5.30
CA LYS A 76 4.80 9.71 -3.97
C LYS A 76 5.57 10.66 -3.06
N ASP A 77 5.15 10.73 -1.80
CA ASP A 77 5.83 11.50 -0.77
C ASP A 77 7.25 10.93 -0.56
N PRO A 78 8.31 11.73 -0.80
CA PRO A 78 9.69 11.30 -0.59
C PRO A 78 9.96 10.79 0.83
N ASN A 79 9.31 11.35 1.85
CA ASN A 79 9.49 10.92 3.23
C ASN A 79 8.96 9.51 3.46
N ASN A 80 7.83 9.14 2.82
CA ASN A 80 7.29 7.80 2.92
C ASN A 80 8.18 6.78 2.20
N ILE A 81 8.76 7.17 1.06
CA ILE A 81 9.76 6.35 0.36
C ILE A 81 10.97 6.12 1.27
N ASN A 82 11.52 7.18 1.86
CA ASN A 82 12.70 7.10 2.72
C ASN A 82 12.45 6.27 3.98
N ARG A 83 11.27 6.41 4.61
CA ARG A 83 10.86 5.57 5.74
C ARG A 83 10.81 4.09 5.37
N GLY A 84 10.24 3.76 4.21
CA GLY A 84 10.18 2.38 3.72
C GLY A 84 11.57 1.79 3.44
N LEU A 85 12.44 2.60 2.82
CA LEU A 85 13.84 2.24 2.57
C LEU A 85 14.61 2.01 3.89
N LEU A 86 14.46 2.89 4.86
CA LEU A 86 15.08 2.74 6.19
C LEU A 86 14.61 1.45 6.89
N ALA A 87 13.31 1.15 6.82
CA ALA A 87 12.77 -0.10 7.37
C ALA A 87 13.35 -1.34 6.68
N ALA A 88 13.53 -1.30 5.36
CA ALA A 88 14.16 -2.39 4.61
C ALA A 88 15.63 -2.60 5.00
N LEU A 89 16.37 -1.53 5.32
CA LEU A 89 17.76 -1.61 5.79
C LEU A 89 17.89 -2.46 7.06
N HIS A 90 16.93 -2.33 7.98
CA HIS A 90 16.89 -3.07 9.25
C HIS A 90 16.26 -4.46 9.15
N ASN A 91 15.79 -4.87 7.96
CA ASN A 91 15.17 -6.18 7.78
C ASN A 91 16.24 -7.25 7.46
N ASP A 92 16.34 -8.28 8.29
CA ASP A 92 17.30 -9.38 8.11
C ASP A 92 17.04 -10.24 6.87
N ARG A 93 15.82 -10.18 6.32
CA ARG A 93 15.46 -10.89 5.09
C ARG A 93 15.93 -10.16 3.82
N VAL A 94 16.44 -8.95 3.94
CA VAL A 94 16.97 -8.17 2.81
C VAL A 94 18.46 -8.49 2.66
N HIS A 95 18.87 -8.78 1.42
CA HIS A 95 20.27 -9.10 1.11
C HIS A 95 21.19 -7.89 1.33
N THR A 96 22.44 -8.16 1.67
CA THR A 96 23.49 -7.14 1.91
C THR A 96 23.63 -6.19 0.72
N ASP A 97 23.69 -6.71 -0.50
CA ASP A 97 23.87 -5.90 -1.71
C ASP A 97 22.70 -4.93 -1.90
N THR A 98 21.48 -5.40 -1.64
CA THR A 98 20.28 -4.56 -1.67
C THR A 98 20.31 -3.50 -0.56
N LYS A 99 20.85 -3.83 0.63
CA LYS A 99 21.02 -2.85 1.72
C LYS A 99 21.98 -1.74 1.33
N VAL A 100 23.06 -2.05 0.60
CA VAL A 100 23.99 -1.04 0.06
C VAL A 100 23.26 -0.09 -0.90
N GLU A 101 22.51 -0.61 -1.87
CA GLU A 101 21.75 0.22 -2.82
C GLU A 101 20.71 1.11 -2.10
N ILE A 102 20.02 0.56 -1.09
CA ILE A 102 19.06 1.29 -0.26
C ILE A 102 19.75 2.45 0.47
N SER A 103 20.91 2.18 1.06
CA SER A 103 21.73 3.18 1.75
C SER A 103 22.16 4.32 0.82
N GLU A 104 22.73 3.99 -0.34
CA GLU A 104 23.13 5.00 -1.33
C GLU A 104 21.96 5.89 -1.75
N ARG A 105 20.78 5.28 -1.93
CA ARG A 105 19.56 6.00 -2.29
C ARG A 105 19.09 6.93 -1.18
N LEU A 106 19.20 6.51 0.08
CA LEU A 106 18.85 7.33 1.22
C LEU A 106 19.80 8.53 1.38
N ILE A 107 21.12 8.31 1.22
CA ILE A 107 22.13 9.38 1.22
C ILE A 107 21.86 10.37 0.07
N LYS A 108 21.63 9.86 -1.14
CA LYS A 108 21.30 10.70 -2.32
C LYS A 108 20.04 11.53 -2.12
N SER A 109 19.07 11.02 -1.35
CA SER A 109 17.84 11.74 -1.01
C SER A 109 18.01 12.76 0.13
N GLY A 110 19.15 12.77 0.83
CA GLY A 110 19.42 13.60 2.00
C GLY A 110 18.68 13.14 3.27
N ALA A 111 18.26 11.87 3.33
CA ALA A 111 17.51 11.32 4.46
C ALA A 111 18.41 10.76 5.57
N VAL A 112 19.66 10.45 5.26
CA VAL A 112 20.72 10.07 6.19
C VAL A 112 22.03 10.66 5.69
N ASP A 113 22.87 11.06 6.63
CA ASP A 113 24.21 11.56 6.35
C ASP A 113 25.20 10.39 6.20
N MET A 114 26.30 10.63 5.48
CA MET A 114 27.32 9.59 5.21
C MET A 114 27.97 9.02 6.48
N GLU A 115 28.00 9.76 7.59
CA GLU A 115 28.55 9.29 8.88
C GLU A 115 27.72 8.14 9.49
N GLU A 116 26.39 8.17 9.34
CA GLU A 116 25.50 7.12 9.86
C GLU A 116 25.60 5.81 9.04
N HIS A 117 26.09 5.90 7.79
CA HIS A 117 26.32 4.76 6.91
C HIS A 117 27.52 3.90 7.37
N GLU A 118 28.57 4.55 7.87
CA GLU A 118 29.77 3.86 8.37
C GLU A 118 29.53 3.21 9.75
N GLU A 119 28.76 3.85 10.64
CA GLU A 119 28.46 3.29 11.97
C GLU A 119 27.60 2.03 11.95
N LYS A 120 26.72 1.85 10.95
CA LYS A 120 25.87 0.66 10.82
C LYS A 120 26.58 -0.55 10.23
N GLY A 121 27.90 -0.48 10.03
CA GLY A 121 28.73 -1.62 9.63
C GLY A 121 28.43 -2.13 8.22
N ILE A 122 27.81 -1.32 7.37
CA ILE A 122 27.65 -1.61 5.95
C ILE A 122 28.95 -1.17 5.26
N VAL A 123 30.01 -1.94 5.55
CA VAL A 123 31.33 -1.77 4.96
C VAL A 123 31.28 -2.31 3.52
N LEU A 124 31.77 -1.52 2.57
CA LEU A 124 32.04 -1.94 1.18
C LEU A 124 33.06 -3.09 1.11
#